data_AF-A0A5P9HEB0-F1
#
_entry.id   AF-A0A5P9HEB0-F1
#
_cell.length_a   1.000
_cell.length_b   1.000
_cell.length_c   1.000
_cell.angle_alpha   90.00
_cell.angle_beta   90.00
_cell.angle_gamma   90.00
#
_symmetry.space_group_name_H-M   'P 1'
#
loop_
_entity.id
_entity.type
_entity.pdbx_description
1 polymer ?
#
loop_
_entity_poly.entity_id
_entity_poly.type
_entity_poly.pdbx_seq_one_letter_code
_entity_poly.pdbx_strand_id
1 'polypeptide(L)'
;MPMVYPIANGKDKQQGFSLVELMVSMVVGLVIILGAGQLFLNGFQSFRQVEALGDRQAALTFVSDVVMREIRRGEFDMDRYELTEAENGESCTLFDTADDQPIVDGLSSENGCSGKLDVTENAESIDGLYRVSLSLQGEASVFDFYAMNRSVAVGGNSDNGDGGDGGDDTGGGDNEGGSCWWPFPLSLLFC
;
A
#
# COMPACT_ATOMS: atom_id res chain seq x y z
N MET A 1 -19.63 -76.43 -43.96
CA MET A 1 -20.82 -75.69 -43.51
C MET A 1 -20.37 -74.31 -43.05
N PRO A 2 -20.68 -73.21 -43.75
CA PRO A 2 -20.38 -71.86 -43.26
C PRO A 2 -21.55 -71.29 -42.45
N MET A 3 -21.25 -70.73 -41.27
CA MET A 3 -22.16 -69.88 -40.50
C MET A 3 -22.12 -68.46 -41.06
N VAL A 4 -23.28 -67.98 -41.52
CA VAL A 4 -23.51 -66.60 -41.95
C VAL A 4 -24.11 -65.84 -40.76
N TYR A 5 -23.44 -64.77 -40.31
CA TYR A 5 -23.99 -63.85 -39.31
C TYR A 5 -24.77 -62.73 -40.02
N PRO A 6 -26.00 -62.41 -39.60
CA PRO A 6 -26.71 -61.25 -40.14
C PRO A 6 -26.11 -59.95 -39.58
N ILE A 7 -25.69 -59.06 -40.47
CA ILE A 7 -25.37 -57.67 -40.14
C ILE A 7 -26.69 -56.96 -39.82
N ALA A 8 -26.91 -56.64 -38.55
CA ALA A 8 -28.03 -55.80 -38.12
C ALA A 8 -27.84 -54.41 -38.72
N ASN A 9 -28.59 -54.12 -39.79
CA ASN A 9 -28.61 -52.83 -40.45
C ASN A 9 -29.46 -51.88 -39.59
N GLY A 10 -28.83 -51.29 -38.58
CA GLY A 10 -29.40 -50.19 -37.82
C GLY A 10 -29.64 -49.02 -38.77
N LYS A 11 -30.89 -48.87 -39.22
CA LYS A 11 -31.32 -47.65 -39.91
C LYS A 11 -31.32 -46.53 -38.88
N ASP A 12 -30.22 -45.78 -38.82
CA ASP A 12 -30.19 -44.50 -38.14
C ASP A 12 -31.19 -43.58 -38.85
N LYS A 13 -32.39 -43.51 -38.30
CA LYS A 13 -33.41 -42.54 -38.72
C LYS A 13 -32.84 -41.17 -38.43
N GLN A 14 -32.43 -40.45 -39.47
CA GLN A 14 -32.14 -39.03 -39.40
C GLN A 14 -33.43 -38.30 -39.02
N GLN A 15 -33.57 -37.99 -37.74
CA GLN A 15 -34.66 -37.17 -37.22
C GLN A 15 -34.27 -35.70 -37.44
N GLY A 16 -34.97 -35.00 -38.32
CA GLY A 16 -34.78 -33.57 -38.54
C GLY A 16 -35.32 -32.77 -37.34
N PHE A 17 -34.62 -31.71 -36.97
CA PHE A 17 -35.03 -30.78 -35.91
C PHE A 17 -36.38 -30.11 -36.24
N SER A 18 -37.24 -29.98 -35.24
CA SER A 18 -38.49 -29.23 -35.36
C SER A 18 -38.21 -27.72 -35.42
N LEU A 19 -39.02 -26.96 -36.18
CA LEU A 19 -38.90 -25.50 -36.28
C LEU A 19 -38.98 -24.81 -34.91
N VAL A 20 -39.83 -25.33 -34.03
CA VAL A 20 -39.98 -24.84 -32.64
C VAL A 20 -38.71 -25.09 -31.82
N GLU A 21 -38.04 -26.20 -32.07
CA GLU A 21 -36.82 -26.60 -31.36
C GLU A 21 -35.63 -25.70 -31.74
N LEU A 22 -35.60 -25.25 -33.00
CA LEU A 22 -34.65 -24.23 -33.46
C LEU A 22 -34.96 -22.85 -32.87
N MET A 23 -36.23 -22.47 -32.75
CA MET A 23 -36.60 -21.21 -32.11
C MET A 23 -36.20 -21.18 -30.62
N VAL A 24 -36.48 -22.26 -29.89
CA VAL A 24 -36.11 -22.37 -28.48
C VAL A 24 -34.61 -22.31 -28.28
N SER A 25 -33.83 -23.02 -29.12
CA SER A 25 -32.37 -22.99 -29.01
C SER A 25 -31.78 -21.60 -29.26
N MET A 26 -32.29 -20.86 -30.24
CA MET A 26 -31.87 -19.47 -30.48
C MET A 26 -32.24 -18.54 -29.32
N VAL A 27 -33.46 -18.67 -28.77
CA VAL A 27 -33.90 -17.87 -27.63
C VAL A 27 -33.05 -18.15 -26.40
N VAL A 28 -32.79 -19.43 -26.08
CA VAL A 28 -31.94 -19.83 -24.96
C VAL A 28 -30.50 -19.32 -25.16
N GLY A 29 -29.96 -19.42 -26.38
CA GLY A 29 -28.63 -18.89 -26.70
C GLY A 29 -28.53 -17.38 -26.48
N LEU A 30 -29.52 -16.60 -26.93
CA LEU A 30 -29.56 -15.15 -26.72
C LEU A 30 -29.64 -14.78 -25.23
N VAL A 31 -30.45 -15.50 -24.46
CA VAL A 31 -30.57 -15.27 -23.00
C VAL A 31 -29.23 -15.53 -22.29
N ILE A 32 -28.53 -16.62 -22.65
CA ILE A 32 -27.23 -16.95 -22.05
C ILE A 32 -26.20 -15.87 -22.39
N ILE A 33 -26.11 -15.44 -23.66
CA ILE A 33 -25.15 -14.41 -24.08
C ILE A 33 -25.41 -13.08 -23.35
N LEU A 34 -26.67 -12.68 -23.19
CA LEU A 34 -27.01 -11.46 -22.44
C LEU A 34 -26.64 -11.58 -20.95
N GLY A 35 -26.94 -12.73 -20.33
CA GLY A 35 -26.56 -12.98 -18.94
C GLY A 35 -25.05 -12.96 -18.72
N ALA A 36 -24.30 -13.64 -19.59
CA ALA A 36 -22.84 -13.67 -19.55
C ALA A 36 -22.23 -12.29 -19.85
N GLY A 37 -22.81 -11.51 -20.77
CA GLY A 37 -22.36 -10.16 -21.09
C GLY A 37 -22.44 -9.21 -19.91
N GLN A 38 -23.52 -9.27 -19.13
CA GLN A 38 -23.65 -8.49 -17.89
C GLN A 38 -22.57 -8.86 -16.86
N LEU A 39 -22.34 -10.18 -16.67
CA LEU A 39 -21.31 -10.66 -15.75
C LEU A 39 -19.91 -10.22 -16.19
N PHE A 40 -19.63 -10.29 -17.48
CA PHE A 40 -18.36 -9.88 -18.07
C PHE A 40 -18.10 -8.38 -17.85
N LEU A 41 -19.08 -7.52 -18.14
CA LEU A 41 -18.98 -6.07 -17.95
C LEU A 41 -18.77 -5.70 -16.47
N ASN A 42 -19.51 -6.35 -15.57
CA ASN A 42 -19.34 -6.16 -14.13
C ASN A 42 -17.92 -6.60 -13.67
N GLY A 43 -17.42 -7.70 -14.21
CA GLY A 43 -16.04 -8.15 -13.99
C GLY A 43 -15.00 -7.08 -14.32
N PHE A 44 -15.10 -6.40 -15.48
CA PHE A 44 -14.16 -5.31 -15.83
C PHE A 44 -14.19 -4.14 -14.86
N GLN A 45 -15.38 -3.77 -14.38
CA GLN A 45 -15.51 -2.68 -13.43
C GLN A 45 -14.84 -3.03 -12.10
N SER A 46 -15.06 -4.26 -11.62
CA SER A 46 -14.42 -4.78 -10.41
C SER A 46 -12.89 -4.81 -10.53
N PHE A 47 -12.34 -5.30 -11.65
CA PHE A 47 -10.89 -5.32 -11.85
C PHE A 47 -10.28 -3.91 -11.81
N ARG A 48 -10.90 -2.92 -12.46
CA ARG A 48 -10.42 -1.53 -12.43
C ARG A 48 -10.48 -0.93 -11.03
N GLN A 49 -11.52 -1.27 -10.26
CA GLN A 49 -11.64 -0.79 -8.89
C GLN A 49 -10.54 -1.37 -7.99
N VAL A 50 -10.24 -2.68 -8.14
CA VAL A 50 -9.16 -3.35 -7.40
C VAL A 50 -7.79 -2.78 -7.78
N GLU A 51 -7.56 -2.50 -9.07
CA GLU A 51 -6.31 -1.87 -9.54
C GLU A 51 -6.13 -0.47 -8.94
N ALA A 52 -7.15 0.38 -9.00
CA ALA A 52 -7.10 1.72 -8.39
C ALA A 52 -6.88 1.66 -6.87
N LEU A 53 -7.45 0.68 -6.18
CA LEU A 53 -7.17 0.44 -4.76
C LEU A 53 -5.72 0.00 -4.52
N GLY A 54 -5.19 -0.86 -5.38
CA GLY A 54 -3.81 -1.33 -5.32
C GLY A 54 -2.80 -0.21 -5.48
N ASP A 55 -3.01 0.67 -6.46
CA ASP A 55 -2.13 1.81 -6.72
C ASP A 55 -2.08 2.76 -5.51
N ARG A 56 -3.23 3.03 -4.90
CA ARG A 56 -3.34 3.85 -3.67
C ARG A 56 -2.62 3.20 -2.48
N GLN A 57 -2.77 1.90 -2.30
CA GLN A 57 -2.07 1.18 -1.23
C GLN A 57 -0.56 1.21 -1.44
N ALA A 58 -0.09 1.01 -2.68
CA ALA A 58 1.31 1.11 -3.02
C ALA A 58 1.86 2.51 -2.75
N ALA A 59 1.10 3.56 -3.06
CA ALA A 59 1.46 4.94 -2.77
C ALA A 59 1.64 5.18 -1.26
N LEU A 60 0.68 4.78 -0.42
CA LEU A 60 0.81 4.89 1.03
C LEU A 60 2.02 4.13 1.58
N THR A 61 2.19 2.87 1.16
CA THR A 61 3.32 2.05 1.61
C THR A 61 4.63 2.71 1.23
N PHE A 62 4.73 3.27 0.03
CA PHE A 62 5.92 3.98 -0.41
C PHE A 62 6.20 5.25 0.40
N VAL A 63 5.19 6.12 0.61
CA VAL A 63 5.37 7.34 1.44
C VAL A 63 5.82 6.98 2.85
N SER A 64 5.12 6.03 3.48
CA SER A 64 5.46 5.60 4.84
C SER A 64 6.87 5.03 4.90
N ASP A 65 7.30 4.22 3.94
CA ASP A 65 8.66 3.69 3.88
C ASP A 65 9.72 4.79 3.71
N VAL A 66 9.47 5.80 2.87
CA VAL A 66 10.38 6.93 2.64
C VAL A 66 10.51 7.76 3.91
N VAL A 67 9.38 8.23 4.45
CA VAL A 67 9.33 9.09 5.64
C VAL A 67 9.91 8.39 6.86
N MET A 68 9.51 7.13 7.11
CA MET A 68 10.00 6.38 8.27
C MET A 68 11.48 6.07 8.19
N ARG A 69 12.00 5.84 6.99
CA ARG A 69 13.42 5.63 6.78
C ARG A 69 14.22 6.88 7.12
N GLU A 70 13.77 8.06 6.72
CA GLU A 70 14.44 9.31 7.04
C GLU A 70 14.35 9.66 8.52
N ILE A 71 13.18 9.48 9.15
CA ILE A 71 13.00 9.68 10.59
C ILE A 71 13.98 8.78 11.37
N ARG A 72 14.05 7.50 11.01
CA ARG A 72 14.95 6.54 11.66
C ARG A 72 16.42 6.87 11.47
N ARG A 73 16.80 7.63 10.44
CA ARG A 73 18.18 8.10 10.25
C ARG A 73 18.48 9.42 10.97
N GLY A 74 17.44 10.16 11.35
CA GLY A 74 17.57 11.53 11.86
C GLY A 74 17.84 12.56 10.78
N GLU A 75 17.47 12.26 9.53
CA GLU A 75 17.63 13.14 8.36
C GLU A 75 16.28 13.76 7.93
N PHE A 76 15.20 13.46 8.67
CA PHE A 76 13.87 13.92 8.31
C PHE A 76 13.68 15.41 8.61
N ASP A 77 13.20 16.13 7.61
CA ASP A 77 12.82 17.54 7.71
C ASP A 77 11.33 17.69 7.37
N MET A 78 10.57 18.31 8.26
CA MET A 78 9.13 18.55 8.10
C MET A 78 8.82 19.51 6.96
N ASP A 79 9.79 20.35 6.60
CA ASP A 79 9.61 21.39 5.59
C ASP A 79 9.96 20.90 4.18
N ARG A 80 10.60 19.73 4.08
CA ARG A 80 11.03 19.13 2.81
C ARG A 80 9.88 18.52 2.01
N TYR A 81 8.82 18.09 2.68
CA TYR A 81 7.72 17.37 2.05
C TYR A 81 6.46 18.20 1.99
N GLU A 82 6.01 18.50 0.78
CA GLU A 82 4.80 19.27 0.52
C GLU A 82 3.80 18.45 -0.30
N LEU A 83 2.51 18.55 0.05
CA LEU A 83 1.42 18.02 -0.75
C LEU A 83 1.02 19.08 -1.76
N THR A 84 1.02 18.71 -3.04
CA THR A 84 0.60 19.55 -4.17
C THR A 84 -0.53 18.86 -4.93
N GLU A 85 -1.47 19.61 -5.48
CA GLU A 85 -2.52 19.05 -6.35
C GLU A 85 -1.91 18.31 -7.54
N ALA A 86 -2.37 17.08 -7.78
CA ALA A 86 -2.01 16.31 -8.95
C ALA A 86 -2.57 16.95 -10.22
N GLU A 87 -1.98 16.62 -11.37
CA GLU A 87 -2.40 17.17 -12.68
C GLU A 87 -3.87 16.88 -13.03
N ASN A 88 -4.43 15.80 -12.47
CA ASN A 88 -5.83 15.42 -12.63
C ASN A 88 -6.80 16.23 -11.73
N GLY A 89 -6.29 16.99 -10.74
CA GLY A 89 -7.08 17.71 -9.75
C GLY A 89 -7.90 16.83 -8.80
N GLU A 90 -7.65 15.51 -8.80
CA GLU A 90 -8.41 14.53 -8.04
C GLU A 90 -7.62 14.00 -6.83
N SER A 91 -6.29 13.94 -6.92
CA SER A 91 -5.39 13.45 -5.87
C SER A 91 -4.33 14.47 -5.47
N CYS A 92 -3.63 14.19 -4.38
CA CYS A 92 -2.44 14.92 -3.95
C CYS A 92 -1.18 14.14 -4.33
N THR A 93 -0.21 14.87 -4.86
CA THR A 93 1.17 14.42 -5.04
C THR A 93 2.01 14.83 -3.84
N LEU A 94 2.84 13.92 -3.35
CA LEU A 94 3.90 14.25 -2.42
C LEU A 94 5.10 14.76 -3.22
N PHE A 95 5.53 15.97 -2.90
CA PHE A 95 6.62 16.66 -3.57
C PHE A 95 7.79 16.84 -2.60
N ASP A 96 8.99 16.52 -3.07
CA ASP A 96 10.24 16.81 -2.36
C ASP A 96 10.74 18.20 -2.79
N THR A 97 10.72 19.15 -1.88
CA THR A 97 11.14 20.53 -2.14
C THR A 97 12.67 20.68 -2.14
N ALA A 98 13.42 19.73 -1.60
CA ALA A 98 14.88 19.77 -1.62
C ALA A 98 15.44 19.34 -2.98
N ASP A 99 14.82 18.31 -3.58
CA ASP A 99 15.23 17.73 -4.86
C ASP A 99 14.35 18.19 -6.05
N ASP A 100 13.32 19.00 -5.79
CA ASP A 100 12.36 19.55 -6.76
C ASP A 100 11.68 18.46 -7.62
N GLN A 101 11.25 17.38 -6.97
CA GLN A 101 10.72 16.19 -7.66
C GLN A 101 9.42 15.67 -7.05
N PRO A 102 8.47 15.20 -7.88
CA PRO A 102 7.31 14.46 -7.41
C PRO A 102 7.73 13.05 -7.00
N ILE A 103 7.43 12.67 -5.76
CA ILE A 103 7.76 11.35 -5.21
C ILE A 103 6.66 10.35 -5.56
N VAL A 104 5.40 10.69 -5.29
CA VAL A 104 4.27 9.77 -5.44
C VAL A 104 2.94 10.49 -5.48
N ASP A 105 1.97 9.94 -6.21
CA ASP A 105 0.60 10.44 -6.36
C ASP A 105 -0.41 9.50 -5.66
N GLY A 106 -1.66 9.94 -5.55
CA GLY A 106 -2.77 9.15 -5.02
C GLY A 106 -3.07 9.40 -3.54
N LEU A 107 -2.46 10.43 -2.94
CA LEU A 107 -2.74 10.84 -1.57
C LEU A 107 -3.98 11.74 -1.53
N SER A 108 -4.51 11.95 -0.33
CA SER A 108 -5.56 12.92 -0.06
C SER A 108 -5.22 13.71 1.20
N SER A 109 -5.84 14.87 1.35
CA SER A 109 -5.76 15.70 2.54
C SER A 109 -7.12 16.33 2.80
N GLU A 110 -7.60 16.28 4.05
CA GLU A 110 -8.88 16.86 4.46
C GLU A 110 -8.95 18.38 4.22
N ASN A 111 -7.79 19.05 4.20
CA ASN A 111 -7.67 20.50 4.01
C ASN A 111 -7.29 20.90 2.58
N GLY A 112 -7.31 19.95 1.63
CA GLY A 112 -6.82 20.13 0.26
C GLY A 112 -5.33 19.83 0.11
N CYS A 113 -4.88 19.66 -1.14
CA CYS A 113 -3.50 19.32 -1.48
C CYS A 113 -2.57 20.54 -1.50
N SER A 114 -2.67 21.39 -0.48
CA SER A 114 -1.88 22.62 -0.38
C SER A 114 -1.40 22.77 1.05
N GLY A 115 -0.30 22.10 1.36
CA GLY A 115 0.26 22.12 2.70
C GLY A 115 1.37 21.10 2.90
N LYS A 116 2.12 21.28 3.99
CA LYS A 116 3.16 20.35 4.41
C LYS A 116 2.55 19.02 4.87
N LEU A 117 3.35 17.96 4.78
CA LEU A 117 2.99 16.66 5.34
C LEU A 117 2.69 16.79 6.85
N ASP A 118 1.58 16.21 7.31
CA ASP A 118 1.19 16.25 8.72
C ASP A 118 2.07 15.31 9.56
N VAL A 119 3.11 15.88 10.17
CA VAL A 119 4.03 15.19 11.07
C VAL A 119 4.08 15.90 12.41
N THR A 120 3.86 15.13 13.47
CA THR A 120 4.01 15.58 14.86
C THR A 120 5.35 15.09 15.41
N GLU A 121 6.23 16.01 15.78
CA GLU A 121 7.46 15.70 16.53
C GLU A 121 7.17 15.44 18.01
N ASN A 122 8.04 14.67 18.65
CA ASN A 122 7.98 14.37 20.08
C ASN A 122 6.58 13.89 20.50
N ALA A 123 6.01 13.02 19.67
CA ALA A 123 4.71 12.43 19.91
C ALA A 123 4.71 11.75 21.29
N GLU A 124 3.60 11.86 22.00
CA GLU A 124 3.46 11.33 23.38
C GLU A 124 4.50 11.88 24.37
N SER A 125 5.12 13.04 24.08
CA SER A 125 6.20 13.62 24.89
C SER A 125 7.45 12.75 24.98
N ILE A 126 7.65 11.86 24.00
CA ILE A 126 8.83 11.01 23.88
C ILE A 126 9.79 11.67 22.90
N ASP A 127 10.98 12.01 23.38
CA ASP A 127 12.01 12.64 22.53
C ASP A 127 12.39 11.74 21.36
N GLY A 128 12.43 12.31 20.16
CA GLY A 128 12.73 11.60 18.93
C GLY A 128 11.62 10.67 18.41
N LEU A 129 10.44 10.65 19.03
CA LEU A 129 9.27 9.93 18.50
C LEU A 129 8.46 10.83 17.56
N TYR A 130 8.26 10.39 16.32
CA TYR A 130 7.46 11.09 15.32
C TYR A 130 6.17 10.32 15.06
N ARG A 131 5.06 11.05 14.92
CA ARG A 131 3.79 10.54 14.41
C ARG A 131 3.50 11.18 13.06
N VAL A 132 3.31 10.37 12.04
CA VAL A 132 3.02 10.78 10.66
C VAL A 132 1.58 10.39 10.36
N SER A 133 0.75 11.35 10.00
CA SER A 133 -0.67 11.15 9.70
C SER A 133 -0.90 11.31 8.20
N LEU A 134 -1.37 10.26 7.53
CA LEU A 134 -1.60 10.22 6.09
C LEU A 134 -3.07 9.88 5.79
N SER A 135 -3.65 10.52 4.77
CA SER A 135 -4.98 10.16 4.28
C SER A 135 -4.97 9.80 2.80
N LEU A 136 -5.85 8.87 2.40
CA LEU A 136 -5.97 8.39 1.02
C LEU A 136 -7.20 8.94 0.34
N GLN A 137 -7.10 9.12 -0.97
CA GLN A 137 -8.23 9.55 -1.78
C GLN A 137 -9.34 8.49 -1.78
N GLY A 138 -10.50 8.85 -1.24
CA GLY A 138 -11.68 7.98 -1.15
C GLY A 138 -11.70 7.06 0.06
N GLU A 139 -10.77 7.21 1.01
CA GLU A 139 -10.77 6.51 2.30
C GLU A 139 -11.09 7.49 3.42
N ALA A 140 -11.96 7.10 4.36
CA ALA A 140 -12.37 7.98 5.46
C ALA A 140 -11.42 7.91 6.67
N SER A 141 -10.53 6.91 6.73
CA SER A 141 -9.61 6.72 7.84
C SER A 141 -8.25 7.35 7.57
N VAL A 142 -7.79 8.17 8.52
CA VAL A 142 -6.40 8.61 8.61
C VAL A 142 -5.53 7.45 9.10
N PHE A 143 -4.36 7.28 8.49
CA PHE A 143 -3.35 6.32 8.89
C PHE A 143 -2.27 7.03 9.69
N ASP A 144 -2.17 6.67 10.97
CA ASP A 144 -1.12 7.15 11.86
C ASP A 144 0.02 6.13 11.91
N PHE A 145 1.22 6.61 11.61
CA PHE A 145 2.42 5.82 11.67
C PHE A 145 3.40 6.42 12.67
N TYR A 146 4.08 5.57 13.44
CA TYR A 146 5.03 6.00 14.47
C TYR A 146 6.44 5.56 14.09
N ALA A 147 7.41 6.47 14.17
CA ALA A 147 8.82 6.13 14.07
C ALA A 147 9.68 6.88 15.09
N MET A 148 10.67 6.15 15.59
CA MET A 148 11.66 6.66 16.51
C MET A 148 12.94 6.99 15.77
N ASN A 149 13.50 8.17 16.03
CA ASN A 149 14.82 8.54 15.59
C ASN A 149 15.88 7.70 16.31
N ARG A 150 16.72 6.99 15.55
CA ARG A 150 17.74 6.11 16.13
C ARG A 150 18.77 6.86 16.95
N SER A 151 19.13 8.09 16.59
CA SER A 151 20.22 8.82 17.25
C SER A 151 19.85 9.16 18.68
N VAL A 152 18.59 9.53 18.91
CA VAL A 152 18.00 9.78 20.23
C VAL A 152 17.76 8.47 20.98
N ALA A 153 17.32 7.42 20.29
CA ALA A 153 17.04 6.13 20.93
C ALA A 153 18.30 5.40 21.45
N VAL A 154 19.43 5.53 20.74
CA VAL A 154 20.70 4.87 21.12
C VAL A 154 21.70 5.81 21.78
N GLY A 155 21.62 7.10 21.49
CA GLY A 155 22.36 8.14 22.18
C GLY A 155 21.60 8.52 23.43
N GLY A 156 21.84 7.81 24.53
CA GLY A 156 21.25 8.17 25.81
C GLY A 156 21.38 9.66 26.06
N ASN A 157 20.22 10.33 26.22
CA ASN A 157 19.99 11.69 26.70
C ASN A 157 21.28 12.51 26.91
N SER A 158 21.88 13.00 25.83
CA SER A 158 22.85 14.09 25.96
C SER A 158 22.05 15.37 26.12
N ASP A 159 21.60 15.61 27.35
CA ASP A 159 21.14 16.92 27.78
C ASP A 159 22.19 17.94 27.31
N ASN A 160 21.77 18.88 26.47
CA ASN A 160 22.52 20.11 26.23
C ASN A 160 22.51 20.93 27.53
N GLY A 161 23.38 20.54 28.45
CA GLY A 161 23.80 21.36 29.58
C GLY A 161 24.80 22.40 29.09
N ASP A 162 24.34 23.63 28.96
CA ASP A 162 25.19 24.82 28.88
C ASP A 162 26.07 24.89 30.14
N GLY A 163 27.39 24.91 29.98
CA GLY A 163 28.36 24.95 31.08
C GLY A 163 29.77 24.60 30.63
N GLY A 164 30.64 25.61 30.52
CA GLY A 164 31.97 25.49 29.96
C GLY A 164 33.04 24.81 30.84
N ASP A 165 34.22 24.82 30.23
CA ASP A 165 35.58 24.63 30.76
C ASP A 165 36.24 23.25 30.59
N GLY A 166 37.34 23.29 29.82
CA GLY A 166 38.63 22.62 30.08
C GLY A 166 38.71 21.10 30.29
N GLY A 167 39.50 20.45 29.41
CA GLY A 167 40.32 19.29 29.82
C GLY A 167 40.42 18.19 28.77
N ASP A 168 41.62 18.04 28.22
CA ASP A 168 42.08 16.85 27.51
C ASP A 168 41.91 15.58 28.38
N ASP A 169 41.61 14.43 27.78
CA ASP A 169 42.45 13.23 27.90
C ASP A 169 41.91 12.00 27.13
N THR A 170 42.89 11.23 26.68
CA THR A 170 42.87 10.02 25.85
C THR A 170 42.46 8.71 26.56
N GLY A 171 42.03 7.72 25.78
CA GLY A 171 42.00 6.28 26.11
C GLY A 171 40.57 5.73 26.25
N GLY A 172 40.16 4.59 25.70
CA GLY A 172 40.84 3.43 25.13
C GLY A 172 40.09 2.19 25.64
N GLY A 173 39.54 1.35 24.74
CA GLY A 173 38.92 0.05 25.09
C GLY A 173 37.61 0.17 25.90
N ASP A 174 36.62 -0.71 25.86
CA ASP A 174 36.53 -2.09 25.43
C ASP A 174 35.09 -2.38 24.99
N ASN A 175 34.98 -3.29 24.03
CA ASN A 175 33.76 -3.78 23.44
C ASN A 175 33.34 -5.02 24.24
N GLU A 176 32.27 -4.96 25.04
CA GLU A 176 31.65 -6.18 25.60
C GLU A 176 30.22 -5.93 26.15
N GLY A 177 29.24 -6.52 25.44
CA GLY A 177 28.05 -7.15 26.02
C GLY A 177 27.05 -6.29 26.80
N GLY A 178 26.14 -5.63 26.09
CA GLY A 178 24.96 -4.97 26.66
C GLY A 178 23.66 -5.60 26.17
N SER A 179 23.07 -6.44 27.01
CA SER A 179 21.84 -7.21 26.82
C SER A 179 20.61 -6.41 26.37
N CYS A 180 19.88 -6.96 25.40
CA CYS A 180 18.52 -6.56 25.01
C CYS A 180 17.56 -6.66 26.21
N TRP A 181 17.19 -5.53 26.79
CA TRP A 181 16.08 -5.41 27.73
C TRP A 181 15.15 -4.30 27.27
N TRP A 182 14.19 -4.64 26.40
CA TRP A 182 13.00 -3.82 26.14
C TRP A 182 11.87 -4.28 27.07
N PRO A 183 11.11 -3.37 27.70
CA PRO A 183 9.94 -3.72 28.49
C PRO A 183 8.68 -3.64 27.62
N PHE A 184 8.54 -4.50 26.61
CA PHE A 184 7.27 -4.69 25.91
C PHE A 184 7.06 -6.15 25.52
N PRO A 185 5.86 -6.73 25.70
CA PRO A 185 5.58 -8.11 25.36
C PRO A 185 5.07 -8.17 23.91
N LEU A 186 5.95 -8.39 22.93
CA LEU A 186 5.66 -9.28 21.80
C LEU A 186 6.91 -9.43 20.93
N SER A 187 7.51 -10.60 21.05
CA SER A 187 8.48 -11.18 20.13
C SER A 187 7.95 -11.14 18.69
N LEU A 188 8.76 -10.67 17.74
CA LEU A 188 9.08 -11.37 16.48
C LEU A 188 9.90 -10.46 15.52
N LEU A 189 11.05 -10.99 15.08
CA LEU A 189 11.83 -10.65 13.89
C LEU A 189 12.50 -9.26 13.82
N PHE A 190 13.70 -9.14 14.39
CA PHE A 190 14.99 -9.31 13.69
C PHE A 190 16.11 -8.92 14.67
N CYS A 191 17.16 -9.74 14.72
CA CYS A 191 18.45 -9.31 15.24
C CYS A 191 19.25 -8.67 14.09
#